data_AF-A0AA41W3C4-F1
#
_entry.id   AF-A0AA41W3C4-F1
#
_cell.length_a   1.000
_cell.length_b   1.000
_cell.length_c   1.000
_cell.angle_alpha   90.00
_cell.angle_beta   90.00
_cell.angle_gamma   90.00
#
_symmetry.space_group_name_H-M   'P 1'
#
loop_
_entity.id
_entity.type
_entity.pdbx_description
1 polymer ?
#
loop_
_entity_poly.entity_id
_entity_poly.type
_entity_poly.pdbx_seq_one_letter_code
_entity_poly.pdbx_strand_id
1 'polypeptide(L)'
;MASSSSPKSPPESQDVEIMLKKLHLEENVEENLQESATGAASSSSVLVLGTPKSGTHDEGCSNGKPIKKPEKKTLLLSSYEGDVFEIEESSAMLSEVIKHMIEDDCAGNGISLPNITTEVLEKVIVFLEKHGEIKERDETEKQELIEWDKKFIKDLEGNKKTLYELVLAADYLSARCLLDVACQAVADMIKVMSPEEIRKEFNIKNDFTPEEEEEARRENAWAFEE
;
A
#
# COMPACT_ATOMS: atom_id res chain seq x y z
N MET A 1 -24.79 42.14 -20.10
CA MET A 1 -23.78 42.26 -19.05
C MET A 1 -22.97 40.98 -19.11
N ALA A 2 -21.80 41.02 -19.75
CA ALA A 2 -20.93 39.85 -19.85
C ALA A 2 -20.10 39.80 -18.56
N SER A 3 -20.40 38.82 -17.70
CA SER A 3 -19.58 38.54 -16.53
C SER A 3 -18.23 38.01 -17.01
N SER A 4 -17.17 38.79 -16.80
CA SER A 4 -15.80 38.40 -17.08
C SER A 4 -15.34 37.44 -15.97
N SER A 5 -15.44 36.13 -16.19
CA SER A 5 -14.71 35.13 -15.39
C SER A 5 -13.23 35.22 -15.76
N SER A 6 -12.40 35.57 -14.79
CA SER A 6 -10.94 35.54 -14.92
C SER A 6 -10.46 34.08 -14.97
N PRO A 7 -9.34 33.78 -15.66
CA PRO A 7 -8.78 32.43 -15.70
C PRO A 7 -8.43 31.95 -14.28
N LYS A 8 -8.81 30.71 -13.97
CA LYS A 8 -8.51 30.08 -12.67
C LYS A 8 -7.01 29.77 -12.59
N SER A 9 -6.42 29.94 -11.41
CA SER A 9 -5.03 29.56 -11.12
C SER A 9 -4.88 28.03 -11.03
N PRO A 10 -3.64 27.49 -11.03
CA PRO A 10 -3.41 26.05 -10.88
C PRO A 10 -4.02 25.47 -9.61
N PRO A 11 -4.58 24.24 -9.65
CA PRO A 11 -5.09 23.56 -8.47
C PRO A 11 -3.94 23.25 -7.50
N GLU A 12 -4.16 23.50 -6.21
CA GLU A 12 -3.20 23.12 -5.15
C GLU A 12 -3.27 21.60 -4.92
N SER A 13 -2.20 20.99 -4.38
CA SER A 13 -2.04 19.53 -4.24
C SER A 13 -3.22 18.78 -3.58
N GLN A 14 -4.11 19.49 -2.87
CA GLN A 14 -5.33 18.93 -2.26
C GLN A 14 -6.38 18.49 -3.30
N ASP A 15 -6.39 19.06 -4.50
CA ASP A 15 -7.38 18.73 -5.54
C ASP A 15 -7.12 17.37 -6.20
N VAL A 16 -5.87 16.90 -6.21
CA VAL A 16 -5.48 15.56 -6.68
C VAL A 16 -5.93 14.50 -5.68
N GLU A 17 -5.86 14.80 -4.39
CA GLU A 17 -6.36 13.93 -3.31
C GLU A 17 -7.90 13.78 -3.38
N ILE A 18 -8.62 14.84 -3.77
CA ILE A 18 -10.06 14.78 -4.03
C ILE A 18 -10.37 13.92 -5.26
N MET A 19 -9.56 14.00 -6.33
CA MET A 19 -9.73 13.17 -7.52
C MET A 19 -9.50 11.68 -7.21
N LEU A 20 -8.49 11.36 -6.40
CA LEU A 20 -8.23 9.99 -5.93
C LEU A 20 -9.32 9.48 -4.98
N LYS A 21 -9.86 10.33 -4.09
CA LYS A 21 -11.02 9.98 -3.25
C LYS A 21 -12.29 9.76 -4.08
N LYS A 22 -12.50 10.51 -5.17
CA LYS A 22 -13.63 10.31 -6.09
C LYS A 22 -13.52 9.01 -6.89
N LEU A 23 -12.31 8.57 -7.24
CA LEU A 23 -12.08 7.24 -7.82
C LEU A 23 -12.48 6.09 -6.87
N HIS A 24 -12.67 6.37 -5.57
CA HIS A 24 -12.97 5.37 -4.55
C HIS A 24 -14.42 5.37 -4.03
N LEU A 25 -15.34 6.14 -4.65
CA LEU A 25 -16.67 6.41 -4.07
C LEU A 25 -17.87 6.07 -4.98
N GLU A 26 -17.70 5.20 -5.98
CA GLU A 26 -18.81 4.63 -6.76
C GLU A 26 -19.05 3.12 -6.51
N GLU A 27 -18.74 2.64 -5.30
CA GLU A 27 -19.18 1.31 -4.86
C GLU A 27 -19.72 1.37 -3.42
N ASN A 28 -21.01 1.73 -3.28
CA ASN A 28 -21.96 1.23 -2.26
C ASN A 28 -23.07 2.26 -1.93
N VAL A 29 -24.19 2.17 -2.65
CA VAL A 29 -25.59 2.16 -2.14
C VAL A 29 -26.38 1.51 -3.30
N GLU A 30 -26.89 0.27 -3.22
CA GLU A 30 -28.09 -0.14 -2.48
C GLU A 30 -28.29 -1.67 -2.58
N GLU A 31 -28.82 -2.27 -1.50
CA GLU A 31 -29.45 -3.61 -1.39
C GLU A 31 -28.65 -4.90 -1.69
N ASN A 32 -28.27 -5.63 -0.62
CA ASN A 32 -29.15 -6.70 -0.16
C ASN A 32 -28.84 -7.16 1.28
N LEU A 33 -29.90 -7.19 2.08
CA LEU A 33 -29.96 -7.62 3.47
C LEU A 33 -30.69 -8.98 3.51
N GLN A 34 -30.32 -9.82 4.49
CA GLN A 34 -30.97 -11.09 4.92
C GLN A 34 -30.67 -12.31 4.03
N GLU A 35 -30.48 -13.54 4.51
CA GLU A 35 -30.68 -14.19 5.81
C GLU A 35 -30.03 -15.59 5.75
N SER A 36 -29.43 -16.07 6.84
CA SER A 36 -29.84 -17.33 7.50
C SER A 36 -28.75 -17.83 8.45
N ALA A 37 -29.07 -17.75 9.74
CA ALA A 37 -28.45 -18.53 10.79
C ALA A 37 -29.29 -19.78 11.04
N THR A 38 -28.69 -20.97 10.89
CA THR A 38 -29.03 -22.24 11.56
C THR A 38 -27.78 -23.13 11.35
N GLY A 39 -27.18 -23.87 12.27
CA GLY A 39 -27.49 -24.33 13.60
C GLY A 39 -26.68 -25.63 13.84
N ALA A 40 -26.56 -26.01 15.12
CA ALA A 40 -26.16 -27.32 15.64
C ALA A 40 -24.67 -27.63 15.93
N ALA A 41 -24.48 -27.85 17.23
CA ALA A 41 -23.36 -28.46 17.94
C ALA A 41 -23.06 -29.91 17.50
N SER A 42 -21.87 -30.43 17.84
CA SER A 42 -21.72 -31.56 18.78
C SER A 42 -20.26 -32.02 18.96
N SER A 43 -19.86 -32.05 20.24
CA SER A 43 -19.03 -33.05 20.93
C SER A 43 -17.61 -33.49 20.48
N SER A 44 -16.69 -33.23 21.41
CA SER A 44 -15.86 -34.21 22.14
C SER A 44 -14.75 -34.96 21.40
N SER A 45 -13.49 -34.74 21.82
CA SER A 45 -12.76 -35.75 22.59
C SER A 45 -11.47 -35.20 23.23
N VAL A 46 -11.31 -35.62 24.49
CA VAL A 46 -10.14 -35.54 25.37
C VAL A 46 -9.02 -36.47 24.88
N LEU A 47 -7.76 -36.20 25.24
CA LEU A 47 -6.66 -37.11 25.66
C LEU A 47 -5.30 -36.40 25.39
N VAL A 48 -4.20 -36.51 26.12
CA VAL A 48 -3.83 -36.84 27.51
C VAL A 48 -2.37 -36.36 27.68
N LEU A 49 -1.97 -36.07 28.93
CA LEU A 49 -0.65 -35.62 29.39
C LEU A 49 0.50 -36.60 29.09
N GLY A 50 1.73 -36.07 28.96
CA GLY A 50 2.95 -36.88 29.06
C GLY A 50 4.27 -36.12 28.85
N THR A 51 4.88 -35.62 29.93
CA THR A 51 6.35 -35.49 30.10
C THR A 51 6.81 -36.66 31.01
N PRO A 52 8.07 -36.83 31.50
CA PRO A 52 9.41 -36.30 31.14
C PRO A 52 10.54 -37.40 31.13
N LYS A 53 11.83 -36.96 31.05
CA LYS A 53 13.14 -37.55 31.50
C LYS A 53 14.13 -37.84 30.35
N SER A 54 15.31 -37.21 30.24
CA SER A 54 16.49 -36.94 31.11
C SER A 54 17.59 -38.02 31.08
N GLY A 55 18.82 -37.61 30.76
CA GLY A 55 20.10 -38.31 31.02
C GLY A 55 21.09 -38.15 29.85
N THR A 56 22.03 -37.18 29.84
CA THR A 56 23.42 -37.19 30.40
C THR A 56 24.33 -38.25 29.75
N HIS A 57 25.56 -38.06 29.27
CA HIS A 57 26.74 -37.22 29.58
C HIS A 57 27.64 -37.20 28.31
N ASP A 58 28.51 -36.19 28.11
CA ASP A 58 30.00 -36.32 28.19
C ASP A 58 30.74 -35.08 27.60
N GLU A 59 32.03 -34.95 27.94
CA GLU A 59 32.85 -33.74 28.05
C GLU A 59 33.47 -33.21 26.73
N GLY A 60 33.97 -31.96 26.75
CA GLY A 60 35.10 -31.58 25.87
C GLY A 60 35.16 -30.14 25.33
N CYS A 61 35.72 -29.25 26.15
CA CYS A 61 36.48 -28.02 25.87
C CYS A 61 36.75 -27.57 24.40
N SER A 62 36.41 -26.32 24.03
CA SER A 62 37.35 -25.28 23.55
C SER A 62 36.67 -24.03 22.98
N ASN A 63 37.08 -22.87 23.52
CA ASN A 63 37.12 -21.51 22.97
C ASN A 63 36.30 -21.13 21.74
N GLY A 64 35.44 -20.13 21.97
CA GLY A 64 34.88 -19.27 20.95
C GLY A 64 33.49 -18.84 21.39
N LYS A 65 33.37 -17.74 22.14
CA LYS A 65 32.07 -17.11 22.35
C LYS A 65 31.65 -16.59 20.97
N PRO A 66 30.63 -17.16 20.28
CA PRO A 66 30.11 -16.49 19.12
C PRO A 66 29.51 -15.19 19.64
N ILE A 67 30.05 -14.07 19.16
CA ILE A 67 29.34 -12.80 19.22
C ILE A 67 28.08 -13.07 18.40
N LYS A 68 26.95 -13.36 19.08
CA LYS A 68 25.65 -13.37 18.44
C LYS A 68 25.49 -11.98 17.84
N LYS A 69 25.55 -11.90 16.50
CA LYS A 69 24.98 -10.76 15.78
C LYS A 69 23.57 -10.55 16.36
N PRO A 70 23.10 -9.31 16.56
CA PRO A 70 21.71 -9.10 16.96
C PRO A 70 20.83 -9.87 15.97
N GLU A 71 20.09 -10.85 16.48
CA GLU A 71 19.17 -11.65 15.68
C GLU A 71 18.09 -10.68 15.19
N LYS A 72 18.08 -10.40 13.87
CA LYS A 72 17.05 -9.55 13.25
C LYS A 72 15.71 -10.23 13.51
N LYS A 73 14.81 -9.54 14.19
CA LYS A 73 13.47 -10.06 14.49
C LYS A 73 12.64 -9.99 13.21
N THR A 74 12.05 -11.11 12.83
CA THR A 74 11.24 -11.24 11.62
C THR A 74 9.78 -11.44 11.96
N LEU A 75 8.93 -11.02 11.04
CA LEU A 75 7.48 -11.06 11.13
C LEU A 75 6.92 -11.82 9.91
N LEU A 76 5.85 -12.57 10.12
CA LEU A 76 5.12 -13.25 9.04
C LEU A 76 3.91 -12.43 8.63
N LEU A 77 3.79 -12.12 7.34
CA LEU A 77 2.62 -11.49 6.73
C LEU A 77 1.95 -12.49 5.79
N SER A 78 0.62 -12.61 5.83
CA SER A 78 -0.12 -13.43 4.87
C SER A 78 -1.00 -12.59 3.96
N SER A 79 -0.97 -12.90 2.66
CA SER A 79 -1.85 -12.28 1.66
C SER A 79 -3.30 -12.76 1.81
N TYR A 80 -4.20 -12.13 1.05
CA TYR A 80 -5.58 -12.60 0.89
C TYR A 80 -5.67 -14.05 0.40
N GLU A 81 -4.74 -14.46 -0.46
CA GLU A 81 -4.69 -15.80 -1.05
C GLU A 81 -4.09 -16.85 -0.09
N GLY A 82 -3.57 -16.40 1.06
CA GLY A 82 -3.00 -17.24 2.10
C GLY A 82 -1.50 -17.51 1.94
N ASP A 83 -0.85 -16.91 0.95
CA ASP A 83 0.60 -16.98 0.80
C ASP A 83 1.28 -16.20 1.93
N VAL A 84 2.30 -16.80 2.53
CA VAL A 84 2.99 -16.26 3.71
C VAL A 84 4.38 -15.76 3.32
N PHE A 85 4.69 -14.55 3.75
CA PHE A 85 5.94 -13.87 3.52
C PHE A 85 6.62 -13.50 4.83
N GLU A 86 7.93 -13.59 4.86
CA GLU A 86 8.76 -13.14 5.98
C GLU A 86 9.32 -11.76 5.68
N ILE A 87 9.20 -10.84 6.63
CA ILE A 87 9.72 -9.47 6.55
C ILE A 87 10.45 -9.12 7.84
N GLU A 88 11.49 -8.29 7.76
CA GLU A 88 12.13 -7.74 8.94
C GLU A 88 11.20 -6.80 9.73
N GLU A 89 11.16 -6.94 11.05
CA GLU A 89 10.29 -6.13 11.92
C GLU A 89 10.58 -4.62 11.77
N SER A 90 11.84 -4.24 11.60
CA SER A 90 12.27 -2.85 11.39
C SER A 90 11.71 -2.23 10.12
N SER A 91 11.60 -3.01 9.04
CA SER A 91 10.98 -2.63 7.78
C SER A 91 9.46 -2.61 7.88
N ALA A 92 8.88 -3.60 8.55
CA ALA A 92 7.44 -3.71 8.76
C ALA A 92 6.87 -2.53 9.59
N MET A 93 7.67 -1.97 10.51
CA MET A 93 7.31 -0.78 11.31
C MET A 93 7.12 0.51 10.50
N LEU A 94 7.47 0.54 9.21
CA LEU A 94 7.12 1.66 8.32
C LEU A 94 5.62 1.74 8.05
N SER A 95 4.89 0.63 8.20
CA SER A 95 3.43 0.61 8.23
C SER A 95 2.95 0.95 9.64
N GLU A 96 2.15 2.01 9.78
CA GLU A 96 1.57 2.37 11.08
C GLU A 96 0.61 1.28 11.59
N VAL A 97 -0.12 0.61 10.69
CA VAL A 97 -1.01 -0.50 11.05
C VAL A 97 -0.23 -1.68 11.63
N ILE A 98 0.80 -2.15 10.91
CA ILE A 98 1.61 -3.28 11.37
C ILE A 98 2.38 -2.91 12.65
N LYS A 99 2.88 -1.68 12.74
CA LYS A 99 3.54 -1.17 13.94
C LYS A 99 2.64 -1.28 15.18
N HIS A 100 1.39 -0.82 15.11
CA HIS A 100 0.47 -0.95 16.25
C HIS A 100 0.21 -2.41 16.61
N MET A 101 0.08 -3.31 15.61
CA MET A 101 -0.09 -4.75 15.88
C MET A 101 1.13 -5.38 16.57
N ILE A 102 2.34 -4.90 16.29
CA ILE A 102 3.58 -5.32 16.97
C ILE A 102 3.61 -4.76 18.41
N GLU A 103 3.30 -3.47 18.59
CA GLU A 103 3.31 -2.80 19.90
C GLU A 103 2.27 -3.41 20.88
N ASP A 104 1.13 -3.87 20.36
CA ASP A 104 0.08 -4.55 21.12
C ASP A 104 0.32 -6.06 21.31
N ASP A 105 1.50 -6.59 20.93
CA ASP A 105 1.89 -8.01 21.01
C ASP A 105 0.92 -8.97 20.30
N CYS A 106 0.20 -8.46 19.28
CA CYS A 106 -0.80 -9.21 18.49
C CYS A 106 -0.21 -9.85 17.23
N ALA A 107 1.10 -9.69 17.00
CA ALA A 107 1.80 -10.13 15.80
C ALA A 107 2.37 -11.57 15.89
N GLY A 108 2.26 -12.23 17.05
CA GLY A 108 2.95 -13.50 17.34
C GLY A 108 2.56 -14.71 16.49
N ASN A 109 1.38 -14.71 15.87
CA ASN A 109 0.94 -15.76 14.94
C ASN A 109 1.11 -15.37 13.46
N GLY A 110 1.73 -14.22 13.18
CA GLY A 110 1.71 -13.57 11.87
C GLY A 110 0.49 -12.67 11.69
N ILE A 111 0.60 -11.71 10.78
CA ILE A 111 -0.44 -10.74 10.45
C ILE A 111 -1.09 -11.13 9.13
N SER A 112 -2.41 -11.30 9.11
CA SER A 112 -3.15 -11.56 7.89
C SER A 112 -3.69 -10.27 7.28
N LEU A 113 -3.46 -10.12 5.96
CA LEU A 113 -3.82 -8.94 5.19
C LEU A 113 -4.89 -9.31 4.15
N PRO A 114 -6.18 -9.37 4.55
CA PRO A 114 -7.25 -9.93 3.73
C PRO A 114 -7.62 -9.09 2.50
N ASN A 115 -7.11 -7.86 2.37
CA ASN A 115 -7.43 -6.98 1.25
C ASN A 115 -6.25 -6.81 0.27
N ILE A 116 -5.18 -7.59 0.43
CA ILE A 116 -3.96 -7.46 -0.36
C ILE A 116 -3.67 -8.79 -1.06
N THR A 117 -3.65 -8.78 -2.39
CA THR A 117 -3.29 -9.95 -3.21
C THR A 117 -1.82 -10.32 -3.01
N THR A 118 -1.44 -11.56 -3.33
CA THR A 118 -0.04 -12.00 -3.20
C THR A 118 0.90 -11.14 -4.05
N GLU A 119 0.52 -10.83 -5.30
CA GLU A 119 1.31 -9.99 -6.20
C GLU A 119 1.59 -8.60 -5.60
N VAL A 120 0.57 -7.95 -5.03
CA VAL A 120 0.72 -6.61 -4.45
C VAL A 120 1.49 -6.67 -3.14
N LEU A 121 1.26 -7.69 -2.31
CA LEU A 121 1.99 -7.87 -1.05
C LEU A 121 3.49 -8.05 -1.30
N GLU A 122 3.89 -8.79 -2.34
CA GLU A 122 5.29 -8.90 -2.74
C GLU A 122 5.92 -7.54 -3.04
N LYS A 123 5.21 -6.67 -3.78
CA LYS A 123 5.68 -5.32 -4.09
C LYS A 123 5.78 -4.44 -2.85
N VAL A 124 4.78 -4.50 -1.97
CA VAL A 124 4.80 -3.79 -0.69
C VAL A 124 6.02 -4.20 0.13
N ILE A 125 6.26 -5.51 0.29
CA ILE A 125 7.40 -6.02 1.09
C ILE A 125 8.73 -5.55 0.50
N VAL A 126 8.93 -5.67 -0.81
CA VAL A 126 10.15 -5.18 -1.49
C VAL A 126 10.38 -3.69 -1.21
N PHE A 127 9.31 -2.89 -1.25
CA PHE A 127 9.40 -1.46 -0.95
C PHE A 127 9.75 -1.20 0.51
N LEU A 128 9.05 -1.85 1.45
CA LEU A 128 9.27 -1.67 2.88
C LEU A 128 10.68 -2.10 3.29
N GLU A 129 11.21 -3.20 2.76
CA GLU A 129 12.58 -3.65 3.03
C GLU A 129 13.64 -2.69 2.49
N LYS A 130 13.41 -2.08 1.33
CA LYS A 130 14.33 -1.09 0.76
C LYS A 130 14.38 0.20 1.58
N HIS A 131 13.23 0.59 2.14
CA HIS A 131 13.07 1.79 2.95
C HIS A 131 13.38 1.56 4.43
N GLY A 132 13.33 0.30 4.88
CA GLY A 132 13.66 -0.15 6.21
C GLY A 132 15.12 0.14 6.57
N GLU A 133 15.35 0.37 7.86
CA GLU A 133 16.67 0.53 8.48
C GLU A 133 17.64 1.52 7.83
N ILE A 134 17.33 2.81 7.72
CA ILE A 134 18.41 3.82 7.81
C ILE A 134 17.94 5.03 8.64
N LYS A 135 18.38 5.10 9.90
CA LYS A 135 18.04 6.19 10.83
C LYS A 135 18.68 7.53 10.46
N GLU A 136 19.77 7.50 9.68
CA GLU A 136 20.42 8.67 9.10
C GLU A 136 20.94 8.31 7.72
N ARG A 137 20.22 8.72 6.66
CA ARG A 137 20.73 8.65 5.29
C ARG A 137 21.49 9.92 4.98
N ASP A 138 22.67 9.79 4.40
CA ASP A 138 23.30 10.95 3.77
C ASP A 138 22.53 11.39 2.51
N GLU A 139 22.83 12.57 1.97
CA GLU A 139 22.13 13.09 0.79
C GLU A 139 22.32 12.19 -0.44
N THR A 140 23.42 11.44 -0.52
CA THR A 140 23.68 10.50 -1.63
C THR A 140 22.72 9.31 -1.53
N GLU A 141 22.61 8.70 -0.35
CA GLU A 141 21.72 7.56 -0.10
C GLU A 141 20.24 7.94 -0.26
N LYS A 142 19.85 9.17 0.09
CA LYS A 142 18.50 9.70 -0.20
C LYS A 142 18.26 9.83 -1.70
N GLN A 143 19.24 10.35 -2.44
CA GLN A 143 19.11 10.48 -3.89
C GLN A 143 19.03 9.12 -4.59
N GLU A 144 19.83 8.14 -4.13
CA GLU A 144 19.77 6.76 -4.61
C GLU A 144 18.43 6.09 -4.31
N LEU A 145 17.82 6.38 -3.14
CA LEU A 145 16.45 5.94 -2.85
C LEU A 145 15.45 6.54 -3.83
N ILE A 146 15.47 7.86 -4.02
CA ILE A 146 14.54 8.54 -4.93
C ILE A 146 14.67 7.96 -6.35
N GLU A 147 15.88 7.65 -6.80
CA GLU A 147 16.11 6.99 -8.08
C GLU A 147 15.60 5.55 -8.11
N TRP A 148 15.74 4.81 -7.01
CA TRP A 148 15.19 3.48 -6.87
C TRP A 148 13.65 3.51 -6.89
N ASP A 149 13.01 4.44 -6.19
CA ASP A 149 11.56 4.64 -6.15
C ASP A 149 11.01 4.89 -7.55
N LYS A 150 11.67 5.79 -8.30
CA LYS A 150 11.31 6.06 -9.70
C LYS A 150 11.39 4.82 -10.56
N LYS A 151 12.41 3.97 -10.38
CA LYS A 151 12.55 2.72 -11.14
C LYS A 151 11.49 1.70 -10.73
N PHE A 152 11.29 1.54 -9.42
CA PHE A 152 10.31 0.63 -8.84
C PHE A 152 8.91 0.92 -9.37
N ILE A 153 8.50 2.18 -9.37
CA ILE A 153 7.22 2.61 -9.92
C ILE A 153 7.16 2.46 -11.43
N LYS A 154 8.22 2.84 -12.16
CA LYS A 154 8.26 2.75 -13.62
C LYS A 154 8.07 1.31 -14.12
N ASP A 155 8.61 0.34 -13.38
CA ASP A 155 8.41 -1.08 -13.69
C ASP A 155 6.94 -1.52 -13.49
N LEU A 156 6.16 -0.80 -12.66
CA LEU A 156 4.74 -1.02 -12.42
C LEU A 156 3.81 -0.22 -13.33
N GLU A 157 4.28 0.87 -13.96
CA GLU A 157 3.47 1.67 -14.90
C GLU A 157 2.92 0.84 -16.08
N GLY A 158 3.65 -0.21 -16.49
CA GLY A 158 3.19 -1.16 -17.50
C GLY A 158 2.00 -2.02 -17.06
N ASN A 159 1.73 -2.09 -15.76
CA ASN A 159 0.60 -2.81 -15.17
C ASN A 159 -0.19 -1.87 -14.23
N LYS A 160 -0.99 -0.99 -14.85
CA LYS A 160 -1.81 0.01 -14.15
C LYS A 160 -2.70 -0.60 -13.06
N LYS A 161 -3.21 -1.81 -13.28
CA LYS A 161 -4.03 -2.54 -12.30
C LYS A 161 -3.24 -2.74 -11.00
N THR A 162 -2.04 -3.30 -11.09
CA THR A 162 -1.17 -3.52 -9.93
C THR A 162 -0.75 -2.20 -9.28
N LEU A 163 -0.53 -1.13 -10.05
CA LEU A 163 -0.24 0.20 -9.50
C LEU A 163 -1.43 0.74 -8.68
N TYR A 164 -2.66 0.61 -9.17
CA TYR A 164 -3.84 1.04 -8.42
C TYR A 164 -4.06 0.20 -7.16
N GLU A 165 -3.94 -1.13 -7.26
CA GLU A 165 -4.01 -2.00 -6.08
C GLU A 165 -2.90 -1.69 -5.06
N LEU A 166 -1.71 -1.29 -5.52
CA LEU A 166 -0.61 -0.85 -4.65
C LEU A 166 -0.95 0.43 -3.88
N VAL A 167 -1.61 1.41 -4.52
CA VAL A 167 -2.10 2.62 -3.84
C VAL A 167 -3.07 2.25 -2.72
N LEU A 168 -4.00 1.33 -2.98
CA LEU A 168 -4.98 0.87 -1.97
C LEU A 168 -4.31 0.11 -0.83
N ALA A 169 -3.36 -0.77 -1.14
CA ALA A 169 -2.60 -1.49 -0.14
C ALA A 169 -1.77 -0.54 0.74
N ALA A 170 -1.16 0.49 0.15
CA ALA A 170 -0.36 1.48 0.87
C ALA A 170 -1.22 2.31 1.84
N ASP A 171 -2.41 2.73 1.42
CA ASP A 171 -3.38 3.42 2.26
C ASP A 171 -3.88 2.52 3.40
N TYR A 172 -4.28 1.28 3.08
CA TYR A 172 -4.73 0.29 4.05
C TYR A 172 -3.67 0.00 5.13
N LEU A 173 -2.40 -0.11 4.75
CA LEU A 173 -1.29 -0.32 5.67
C LEU A 173 -0.82 0.97 6.36
N SER A 174 -1.36 2.13 5.97
CA SER A 174 -0.89 3.45 6.41
C SER A 174 0.62 3.64 6.22
N ALA A 175 1.14 3.16 5.09
CA ALA A 175 2.54 3.26 4.70
C ALA A 175 2.76 4.53 3.86
N ARG A 176 2.85 5.70 4.53
CA ARG A 176 2.84 7.02 3.87
C ARG A 176 3.91 7.18 2.77
N CYS A 177 5.13 6.70 3.00
CA CYS A 177 6.19 6.78 1.99
C CYS A 177 5.86 6.02 0.69
N LEU A 178 5.23 4.86 0.80
CA LEU A 178 4.79 4.08 -0.38
C LEU A 178 3.60 4.77 -1.06
N LEU A 179 2.65 5.28 -0.27
CA LEU A 179 1.49 5.98 -0.77
C LEU A 179 1.87 7.22 -1.57
N ASP A 180 2.80 8.05 -1.05
CA ASP A 180 3.28 9.26 -1.72
C ASP A 180 3.90 8.94 -3.08
N VAL A 181 4.77 7.93 -3.13
CA VAL A 181 5.46 7.51 -4.35
C VAL A 181 4.49 6.94 -5.39
N ALA A 182 3.51 6.13 -4.97
CA ALA A 182 2.51 5.56 -5.87
C ALA A 182 1.50 6.62 -6.37
N CYS A 183 1.06 7.53 -5.51
CA CYS A 183 0.18 8.64 -5.88
C CYS A 183 0.87 9.60 -6.86
N GLN A 184 2.16 9.89 -6.63
CA GLN A 184 2.94 10.72 -7.56
C GLN A 184 3.02 10.09 -8.95
N ALA A 185 3.18 8.77 -9.03
CA ALA A 185 3.15 8.03 -10.29
C ALA A 185 1.84 8.21 -11.06
N VAL A 186 0.71 8.02 -10.37
CA VAL A 186 -0.62 8.19 -10.96
C VAL A 186 -0.83 9.65 -11.40
N ALA A 187 -0.37 10.62 -10.61
CA ALA A 187 -0.42 12.03 -10.98
C ALA A 187 0.42 12.33 -12.23
N ASP A 188 1.63 11.76 -12.35
CA ASP A 188 2.50 11.95 -13.52
C ASP A 188 1.93 11.29 -14.78
N MET A 189 1.22 10.16 -14.65
CA MET A 189 0.45 9.57 -15.75
C MET A 189 -0.67 10.50 -16.22
N ILE A 190 -1.42 11.10 -15.29
CA ILE A 190 -2.53 12.00 -15.62
C ILE A 190 -2.03 13.27 -16.32
N LYS A 191 -0.87 13.82 -15.91
CA LYS A 191 -0.29 15.05 -16.50
C LYS A 191 -0.03 14.95 -18.01
N VAL A 192 0.32 13.76 -18.51
CA VAL A 192 0.64 13.56 -19.93
C VAL A 192 -0.57 13.13 -20.77
N MET A 193 -1.73 12.95 -20.15
CA MET A 193 -2.96 12.52 -20.82
C MET A 193 -3.86 13.72 -21.14
N SER A 194 -4.54 13.65 -22.28
CA SER A 194 -5.61 14.60 -22.59
C SER A 194 -6.87 14.36 -21.74
N PRO A 195 -7.74 15.36 -21.55
CA PRO A 195 -9.01 15.20 -20.83
C PRO A 195 -9.89 14.07 -21.39
N GLU A 196 -9.86 13.85 -22.71
CA GLU A 196 -10.59 12.76 -23.36
C GLU A 196 -10.01 11.38 -23.03
N GLU A 197 -8.68 11.27 -22.99
CA GLU A 197 -7.99 10.03 -22.60
C GLU A 197 -8.19 9.72 -21.12
N ILE A 198 -8.15 10.71 -20.23
CA ILE A 198 -8.45 10.55 -18.80
C ILE A 198 -9.88 10.02 -18.64
N ARG A 199 -10.86 10.62 -19.32
CA ARG A 199 -12.27 10.16 -19.27
C ARG A 199 -12.39 8.70 -19.69
N LYS A 200 -11.69 8.30 -20.75
CA LYS A 200 -11.69 6.91 -21.23
C LYS A 200 -11.00 5.96 -20.26
N GLU A 201 -9.83 6.33 -19.76
CA GLU A 201 -9.00 5.49 -18.89
C GLU A 201 -9.66 5.22 -17.54
N PHE A 202 -10.23 6.26 -16.93
CA PHE A 202 -10.89 6.17 -15.63
C PHE A 202 -12.40 5.89 -15.76
N ASN A 203 -12.88 5.60 -16.97
CA ASN A 203 -14.28 5.32 -17.27
C ASN A 203 -15.26 6.41 -16.75
N ILE A 204 -14.83 7.67 -16.84
CA ILE A 204 -15.59 8.84 -16.39
C ILE A 204 -16.49 9.32 -17.53
N LYS A 205 -17.80 9.41 -17.27
CA LYS A 205 -18.77 9.96 -18.21
C LYS A 205 -18.57 11.47 -18.36
N ASN A 206 -18.51 11.97 -19.60
CA ASN A 206 -18.56 13.41 -19.84
C ASN A 206 -19.97 13.94 -19.54
N ASP A 207 -20.08 14.75 -18.49
CA ASP A 207 -21.29 15.42 -18.04
C ASP A 207 -21.37 16.90 -18.47
N PHE A 208 -20.33 17.42 -19.14
CA PHE A 208 -20.31 18.77 -19.70
C PHE A 208 -21.10 18.85 -21.00
N THR A 209 -21.86 19.93 -21.16
CA THR A 209 -22.37 20.33 -22.48
C THR A 209 -21.24 20.90 -23.34
N PRO A 210 -21.38 20.93 -24.69
CA PRO A 210 -20.35 21.49 -25.57
C PRO A 210 -19.98 22.94 -25.25
N GLU A 211 -20.95 23.75 -24.81
CA GLU A 211 -20.76 25.16 -24.45
C GLU A 211 -19.97 25.30 -23.13
N GLU A 212 -20.30 24.49 -22.12
CA GLU A 212 -19.56 24.46 -20.84
C GLU A 212 -18.14 23.89 -21.01
N GLU A 213 -17.94 22.92 -21.90
CA GLU A 213 -16.61 22.36 -22.20
C GLU A 213 -15.72 23.39 -22.92
N GLU A 214 -16.27 24.16 -23.86
CA GLU A 214 -15.56 25.25 -24.52
C GLU A 214 -15.21 26.37 -23.53
N GLU A 215 -16.13 26.73 -22.65
CA GLU A 215 -15.88 27.70 -21.59
C GLU A 215 -14.80 27.22 -20.61
N ALA A 216 -14.88 25.97 -20.15
CA ALA A 216 -13.87 25.37 -19.27
C ALA A 216 -12.48 25.31 -19.94
N ARG A 217 -12.41 25.03 -21.24
CA ARG A 217 -11.15 25.05 -22.00
C ARG A 217 -10.58 26.46 -22.10
N ARG A 218 -11.45 27.47 -22.31
CA ARG A 218 -11.05 28.88 -22.35
C ARG A 218 -10.56 29.38 -20.99
N GLU A 219 -11.26 29.04 -19.90
CA GLU A 219 -10.87 29.44 -18.53
C GLU A 219 -9.54 28.80 -18.09
N ASN A 220 -9.29 27.56 -18.53
CA ASN A 220 -8.09 26.79 -18.19
C ASN A 220 -7.04 26.80 -19.31
N ALA A 221 -7.06 27.80 -20.20
CA ALA A 221 -6.10 27.91 -21.31
C ALA A 221 -4.64 27.85 -20.84
N TRP A 222 -4.36 28.37 -19.65
CA TRP A 222 -3.04 28.33 -19.00
C TRP A 222 -2.48 26.91 -18.81
N ALA A 223 -3.34 25.88 -18.70
CA ALA A 223 -2.93 24.49 -18.56
C ALA A 223 -2.49 23.85 -19.88
N PHE A 224 -2.70 24.55 -21.00
CA PHE A 224 -2.39 24.09 -22.37
C PHE A 224 -1.35 24.97 -23.08
N GLU A 225 -0.85 26.02 -22.43
CA GLU A 225 0.21 26.90 -22.94
C GLU A 225 1.59 26.35 -22.49
N GLU A 226 2.34 25.74 -23.42
CA GLU A 226 3.77 25.40 -23.25
C GLU A 226 4.70 26.41 -23.96
#